data_AF-V5I284-F1
#
_entry.id   AF-V5I284-F1
#
_cell.length_a   1.000
_cell.length_b   1.000
_cell.length_c   1.000
_cell.angle_alpha   90.00
_cell.angle_beta   90.00
_cell.angle_gamma   90.00
#
_symmetry.space_group_name_H-M   'P 1'
#
loop_
_entity.id
_entity.type
_entity.pdbx_description
1 polymer ?
#
loop_
_entity_poly.entity_id
_entity_poly.type
_entity_poly.pdbx_seq_one_letter_code
_entity_poly.pdbx_strand_id
1 'polypeptide(L)'
;RRWCLMTAFLGWAIGPTHCLDNGVALTPPMGWMSWERFRCNIDCYKEPDNCLSEKLFMEMADRLADDGFRDAGYVYLIIDDCWAARERNARGDLEPDYERFPRGMKFLSDYVHSKGLKFGMYTNYGHSTCMGFPGTEDKDMERDARRFASWGVDYLKVDGCHSNASLQRQGYPKFSRYLNQTGRPMVYSCSWPYYDLTLAKIEPSFGELRQYCNLWRNYHDIRDSWPFIDMIINYFGDQQEVFADYAGPGHWNDPDMLMIGNKRLTPSQAEAHLCLWAILAGPLLMSNDLRSLSKEARLLLQDPEIIALDQDPLGIQGRRVFQEDDVSVWTRPVTPSLDGEHSLAV
;
A
#
# COMPACT_ATOMS: atom_id res chain seq x y z
N ARG A 1 -19.96 -68.04 11.80
CA ARG A 1 -19.73 -66.94 10.83
C ARG A 1 -20.14 -65.62 11.49
N ARG A 2 -19.19 -64.87 12.06
CA ARG A 2 -19.32 -63.43 12.34
C ARG A 2 -17.94 -62.83 12.13
N TRP A 3 -17.81 -61.98 11.12
CA TRP A 3 -16.62 -61.18 10.87
C TRP A 3 -16.89 -59.78 11.42
N CYS A 4 -16.05 -59.31 12.32
CA CYS A 4 -15.99 -57.90 12.72
C CYS A 4 -15.11 -57.16 11.70
N LEU A 5 -15.67 -56.15 11.05
CA LEU A 5 -14.93 -55.17 10.26
C LEU A 5 -14.58 -53.98 11.16
N MET A 6 -13.29 -53.77 11.44
CA MET A 6 -12.77 -52.53 11.97
C MET A 6 -12.56 -51.55 10.81
N THR A 7 -13.28 -50.44 10.81
CA THR A 7 -13.03 -49.29 9.94
C THR A 7 -12.02 -48.36 10.59
N ALA A 8 -10.86 -48.19 9.98
CA ALA A 8 -9.88 -47.19 10.35
C ALA A 8 -10.26 -45.83 9.73
N PHE A 9 -10.50 -44.82 10.56
CA PHE A 9 -10.63 -43.44 10.12
C PHE A 9 -9.21 -42.83 10.00
N LEU A 10 -8.77 -42.54 8.78
CA LEU A 10 -7.64 -41.64 8.56
C LEU A 10 -8.11 -40.20 8.80
N GLY A 11 -7.74 -39.64 9.95
CA GLY A 11 -7.87 -38.20 10.19
C GLY A 11 -6.87 -37.43 9.33
N TRP A 12 -7.38 -36.64 8.38
CA TRP A 12 -6.60 -35.58 7.76
C TRP A 12 -6.32 -34.49 8.79
N ALA A 13 -5.05 -34.33 9.17
CA ALA A 13 -4.62 -33.18 9.96
C ALA A 13 -4.70 -31.94 9.06
N ILE A 14 -5.71 -31.11 9.29
CA ILE A 14 -5.77 -29.76 8.74
C ILE A 14 -4.70 -28.96 9.48
N GLY A 15 -3.56 -28.70 8.83
CA GLY A 15 -2.52 -27.84 9.40
C GLY A 15 -3.08 -26.44 9.68
N PRO A 16 -2.57 -25.72 10.69
CA PRO A 16 -3.00 -24.36 10.96
C PRO A 16 -2.74 -23.50 9.72
N THR A 17 -3.79 -22.89 9.18
CA THR A 17 -3.66 -21.80 8.22
C THR A 17 -3.06 -20.62 8.98
N HIS A 18 -1.76 -20.41 8.82
CA HIS A 18 -1.10 -19.20 9.32
C HIS A 18 -1.65 -18.01 8.53
N CYS A 19 -2.48 -17.18 9.17
CA CYS A 19 -2.80 -15.85 8.68
C CYS A 19 -1.50 -15.04 8.49
N LEU A 20 -1.51 -14.02 7.63
CA LEU A 20 -0.30 -13.27 7.27
C LEU A 20 0.45 -12.73 8.47
N ASP A 21 -0.22 -12.40 9.60
CA ASP A 21 0.32 -11.98 10.92
C ASP A 21 1.86 -11.88 11.01
N ASN A 22 2.41 -10.94 10.23
CA ASN A 22 3.84 -10.81 9.94
C ASN A 22 4.48 -9.70 10.78
N GLY A 23 3.74 -9.19 11.78
CA GLY A 23 4.20 -8.19 12.73
C GLY A 23 4.42 -6.78 12.14
N VAL A 24 3.91 -6.49 10.95
CA VAL A 24 4.02 -5.17 10.31
C VAL A 24 2.63 -4.57 10.02
N ALA A 25 2.59 -3.26 9.74
CA ALA A 25 1.36 -2.50 9.53
C ALA A 25 0.36 -2.61 10.70
N LEU A 26 0.83 -2.60 11.95
CA LEU A 26 -0.05 -2.61 13.14
C LEU A 26 -0.85 -1.31 13.32
N THR A 27 -0.39 -0.24 12.69
CA THR A 27 -1.13 0.98 12.36
C THR A 27 -1.07 1.20 10.85
N PRO A 28 -1.94 2.05 10.26
CA PRO A 28 -1.90 2.32 8.82
C PRO A 28 -0.50 2.80 8.38
N PRO A 29 0.08 2.25 7.29
CA PRO A 29 1.40 2.68 6.83
C PRO A 29 1.44 4.17 6.47
N MET A 30 2.43 4.90 7.00
CA MET A 30 2.70 6.30 6.64
C MET A 30 3.99 6.42 5.83
N GLY A 31 3.96 7.15 4.73
CA GLY A 31 5.14 7.28 3.87
C GLY A 31 4.94 8.16 2.64
N TRP A 32 5.75 7.88 1.63
CA TRP A 32 5.74 8.57 0.35
C TRP A 32 5.86 7.56 -0.79
N MET A 33 5.09 7.74 -1.85
CA MET A 33 5.06 6.89 -3.05
C MET A 33 5.19 7.75 -4.31
N SER A 34 5.95 7.27 -5.30
CA SER A 34 6.27 8.08 -6.49
C SER A 34 5.14 8.25 -7.50
N TRP A 35 4.09 7.41 -7.47
CA TRP A 35 3.21 7.22 -8.63
C TRP A 35 2.45 8.47 -9.05
N GLU A 36 1.71 9.12 -8.17
CA GLU A 36 0.78 10.16 -8.61
C GLU A 36 1.51 11.38 -9.18
N ARG A 37 2.60 11.80 -8.52
CA ARG A 37 3.34 13.01 -8.87
C ARG A 37 4.38 12.81 -9.95
N PHE A 38 5.09 11.68 -9.95
CA PHE A 38 6.22 11.42 -10.84
C PHE A 38 5.90 10.41 -11.96
N ARG A 39 4.88 9.58 -11.77
CA ARG A 39 4.35 8.64 -12.77
C ARG A 39 5.48 7.77 -13.36
N CYS A 40 5.36 7.42 -14.62
CA CYS A 40 6.36 6.67 -15.39
C CYS A 40 7.33 7.61 -16.15
N ASN A 41 7.78 8.70 -15.54
CA ASN A 41 8.74 9.59 -16.20
C ASN A 41 10.14 8.98 -16.23
N ILE A 42 10.56 8.43 -17.37
CA ILE A 42 11.87 7.79 -17.53
C ILE A 42 12.86 8.60 -18.38
N ASP A 43 12.47 9.79 -18.88
CA ASP A 43 13.31 10.65 -19.73
C ASP A 43 14.23 11.53 -18.85
N CYS A 44 15.26 10.93 -18.28
CA CYS A 44 16.24 11.62 -17.43
C CYS A 44 17.13 12.61 -18.19
N TYR A 45 17.12 12.59 -19.52
CA TYR A 45 17.86 13.57 -20.31
C TYR A 45 17.10 14.90 -20.36
N LYS A 46 15.78 14.87 -20.59
CA LYS A 46 14.96 16.09 -20.63
C LYS A 46 14.52 16.56 -19.26
N GLU A 47 14.24 15.63 -18.34
CA GLU A 47 13.73 15.93 -17.01
C GLU A 47 14.60 15.30 -15.91
N PRO A 48 15.89 15.67 -15.81
CA PRO A 48 16.85 15.02 -14.90
C PRO A 48 16.48 15.13 -13.42
N ASP A 49 15.68 16.12 -13.05
CA ASP A 49 15.24 16.32 -11.65
C ASP A 49 13.89 15.65 -11.34
N ASN A 50 13.14 15.21 -12.35
CA ASN A 50 11.80 14.63 -12.16
C ASN A 50 11.65 13.23 -12.74
N CYS A 51 12.66 12.72 -13.44
CA CYS A 51 12.63 11.34 -13.89
C CYS A 51 12.79 10.38 -12.70
N LEU A 52 12.17 9.21 -12.83
CA LEU A 52 12.22 8.12 -11.88
C LEU A 52 13.63 7.51 -11.85
N SER A 53 14.45 8.03 -10.94
CA SER A 53 15.89 7.73 -10.83
C SER A 53 16.32 7.61 -9.38
N GLU A 54 17.48 6.99 -9.16
CA GLU A 54 18.11 6.89 -7.84
C GLU A 54 18.30 8.26 -7.19
N LYS A 55 18.66 9.28 -7.97
CA LYS A 55 18.80 10.67 -7.50
C LYS A 55 17.49 11.17 -6.89
N LEU A 56 16.36 10.99 -7.58
CA LEU A 56 15.04 11.41 -7.10
C LEU A 56 14.73 10.77 -5.74
N PHE A 57 14.90 9.46 -5.61
CA PHE A 57 14.59 8.76 -4.36
C PHE A 57 15.54 9.10 -3.21
N MET A 58 16.83 9.33 -3.49
CA MET A 58 17.77 9.82 -2.48
C MET A 58 17.38 11.21 -1.99
N GLU A 59 16.99 12.11 -2.89
CA GLU A 59 16.50 13.46 -2.51
C GLU A 59 15.22 13.37 -1.67
N MET A 60 14.25 12.52 -2.04
CA MET A 60 13.04 12.33 -1.24
C MET A 60 13.34 11.68 0.13
N ALA A 61 14.29 10.75 0.20
CA ALA A 61 14.74 10.17 1.47
C ALA A 61 15.35 11.25 2.38
N ASP A 62 16.18 12.15 1.82
CA ASP A 62 16.74 13.26 2.57
C ASP A 62 15.65 14.20 3.07
N ARG A 63 14.64 14.51 2.23
CA ARG A 63 13.52 15.39 2.63
C ARG A 63 12.62 14.76 3.67
N LEU A 64 12.36 13.46 3.58
CA LEU A 64 11.65 12.75 4.64
C LEU A 64 12.41 12.83 5.97
N ALA A 65 13.74 12.68 5.94
CA ALA A 65 14.57 12.64 7.13
C ALA A 65 14.84 14.02 7.77
N ASP A 66 15.14 15.06 6.97
CA ASP A 66 15.55 16.35 7.54
C ASP A 66 14.42 17.38 7.65
N ASP A 67 13.28 17.19 6.94
CA ASP A 67 12.17 18.16 6.98
C ASP A 67 11.06 17.77 7.98
N GLY A 68 11.33 16.79 8.86
CA GLY A 68 10.46 16.40 9.99
C GLY A 68 9.41 15.32 9.68
N PHE A 69 9.29 14.87 8.43
CA PHE A 69 8.28 13.86 8.06
C PHE A 69 8.53 12.50 8.69
N ARG A 70 9.78 12.03 8.72
CA ARG A 70 10.15 10.78 9.41
C ARG A 70 9.74 10.84 10.89
N ASP A 71 10.04 11.97 11.54
CA ASP A 71 9.79 12.16 12.96
C ASP A 71 8.28 12.29 13.26
N ALA A 72 7.49 12.77 12.28
CA ALA A 72 6.03 12.74 12.31
C ALA A 72 5.42 11.35 11.98
N GLY A 73 6.23 10.37 11.55
CA GLY A 73 5.80 8.99 11.31
C GLY A 73 5.86 8.52 9.86
N TYR A 74 6.12 9.40 8.88
CA TYR A 74 6.25 9.02 7.47
C TYR A 74 7.58 8.31 7.20
N VAL A 75 7.59 7.00 7.37
CA VAL A 75 8.83 6.19 7.36
C VAL A 75 9.02 5.39 6.07
N TYR A 76 7.99 5.12 5.28
CA TYR A 76 8.14 4.35 4.03
C TYR A 76 8.47 5.27 2.85
N LEU A 77 9.51 4.95 2.07
CA LEU A 77 9.79 5.54 0.76
C LEU A 77 9.59 4.46 -0.31
N ILE A 78 8.53 4.58 -1.12
CA ILE A 78 8.04 3.53 -2.00
C ILE A 78 8.26 3.92 -3.46
N ILE A 79 9.03 3.10 -4.17
CA ILE A 79 9.17 3.14 -5.63
C ILE A 79 7.96 2.43 -6.26
N ASP A 80 7.23 3.13 -7.13
CA ASP A 80 6.14 2.54 -7.92
C ASP A 80 6.65 1.94 -9.26
N ASP A 81 5.77 1.76 -10.26
CA ASP A 81 6.13 1.18 -11.56
C ASP A 81 7.28 1.94 -12.26
N CYS A 82 7.85 1.33 -13.30
CA CYS A 82 8.88 1.89 -14.18
C CYS A 82 10.30 1.97 -13.62
N TRP A 83 10.60 1.32 -12.49
CA TRP A 83 11.96 1.24 -11.95
C TRP A 83 12.86 0.22 -12.68
N ALA A 84 12.25 -0.83 -13.23
CA ALA A 84 12.95 -1.99 -13.76
C ALA A 84 13.59 -1.72 -15.13
N ALA A 85 14.59 -2.53 -15.47
CA ALA A 85 15.02 -2.72 -16.84
C ALA A 85 13.86 -3.28 -17.70
N ARG A 86 13.94 -3.11 -19.02
CA ARG A 86 12.91 -3.60 -19.95
C ARG A 86 12.80 -5.11 -20.01
N GLU A 87 13.86 -5.82 -19.62
CA GLU A 87 13.93 -7.28 -19.64
C GLU A 87 14.57 -7.79 -18.34
N ARG A 88 14.21 -9.00 -17.96
CA ARG A 88 14.92 -9.76 -16.91
C ARG A 88 16.33 -10.12 -17.40
N ASN A 89 17.26 -10.31 -16.48
CA ASN A 89 18.60 -10.76 -16.84
C ASN A 89 18.60 -12.22 -17.37
N ALA A 90 19.75 -12.73 -17.82
CA ALA A 90 19.89 -14.09 -18.34
C ALA A 90 19.54 -15.22 -17.34
N ARG A 91 19.49 -14.92 -16.04
CA ARG A 91 19.05 -15.86 -14.98
C ARG A 91 17.55 -15.78 -14.69
N GLY A 92 16.84 -14.86 -15.34
CA GLY A 92 15.43 -14.57 -15.10
C GLY A 92 15.17 -13.64 -13.92
N ASP A 93 16.19 -12.97 -13.36
CA ASP A 93 15.99 -12.04 -12.25
C ASP A 93 15.49 -10.68 -12.76
N LEU A 94 14.63 -10.03 -11.96
CA LEU A 94 14.37 -8.60 -12.10
C LEU A 94 15.65 -7.80 -11.83
N GLU A 95 15.90 -6.81 -12.67
CA GLU A 95 17.00 -5.86 -12.54
C GLU A 95 16.44 -4.43 -12.64
N PRO A 96 17.03 -3.47 -11.92
CA PRO A 96 16.72 -2.08 -12.14
C PRO A 96 17.27 -1.62 -13.49
N ASP A 97 16.74 -0.52 -13.98
CA ASP A 97 17.35 0.22 -15.06
C ASP A 97 18.66 0.85 -14.56
N TYR A 98 19.81 0.34 -15.02
CA TYR A 98 21.12 0.77 -14.54
C TYR A 98 21.56 2.14 -15.08
N GLU A 99 20.85 2.74 -16.04
CA GLU A 99 21.10 4.15 -16.40
C GLU A 99 20.49 5.09 -15.36
N ARG A 100 19.29 4.75 -14.87
CA ARG A 100 18.56 5.55 -13.87
C ARG A 100 18.89 5.19 -12.43
N PHE A 101 19.30 3.95 -12.19
CA PHE A 101 19.68 3.40 -10.88
C PHE A 101 21.07 2.72 -10.95
N PRO A 102 22.13 3.48 -11.21
CA PRO A 102 23.45 2.94 -11.54
C PRO A 102 24.09 2.11 -10.41
N ARG A 103 23.74 2.36 -9.14
CA ARG A 103 24.26 1.58 -8.00
C ARG A 103 23.31 0.45 -7.57
N GLY A 104 22.16 0.32 -8.22
CA GLY A 104 21.18 -0.74 -8.03
C GLY A 104 20.31 -0.61 -6.77
N MET A 105 19.27 -1.46 -6.68
CA MET A 105 18.23 -1.36 -5.65
C MET A 105 18.75 -1.63 -4.23
N LYS A 106 19.73 -2.51 -4.06
CA LYS A 106 20.34 -2.77 -2.74
C LYS A 106 21.02 -1.52 -2.19
N PHE A 107 21.76 -0.78 -3.02
CA PHE A 107 22.40 0.45 -2.60
C PHE A 107 21.36 1.49 -2.17
N LEU A 108 20.30 1.67 -2.96
CA LEU A 108 19.25 2.63 -2.65
C LEU A 108 18.51 2.26 -1.36
N SER A 109 18.20 0.97 -1.17
CA SER A 109 17.64 0.45 0.08
C SER A 109 18.54 0.74 1.28
N ASP A 110 19.84 0.45 1.18
CA ASP A 110 20.81 0.76 2.25
C ASP A 110 20.87 2.27 2.55
N TYR A 111 20.79 3.11 1.52
CA TYR A 111 20.74 4.57 1.70
C TYR A 111 19.49 5.00 2.46
N VAL A 112 18.32 4.49 2.07
CA VAL A 112 17.04 4.76 2.75
C VAL A 112 17.09 4.29 4.21
N HIS A 113 17.61 3.09 4.48
CA HIS A 113 17.79 2.60 5.85
C HIS A 113 18.75 3.45 6.67
N SER A 114 19.82 3.97 6.06
CA SER A 114 20.77 4.87 6.74
C SER A 114 20.14 6.19 7.22
N LYS A 115 18.98 6.56 6.66
CA LYS A 115 18.20 7.74 7.05
C LYS A 115 17.15 7.43 8.12
N GLY A 116 17.08 6.19 8.61
CA GLY A 116 16.05 5.73 9.55
C GLY A 116 14.68 5.53 8.88
N LEU A 117 14.66 5.35 7.55
CA LEU A 117 13.46 5.10 6.76
C LEU A 117 13.38 3.61 6.37
N LYS A 118 12.26 3.23 5.76
CA LYS A 118 11.95 1.90 5.23
C LYS A 118 11.79 1.97 3.71
N PHE A 119 12.34 0.99 3.00
CA PHE A 119 12.37 1.00 1.54
C PHE A 119 11.23 0.18 0.95
N GLY A 120 10.41 0.80 0.11
CA GLY A 120 9.31 0.15 -0.59
C GLY A 120 9.57 -0.01 -2.08
N MET A 121 9.07 -1.11 -2.64
CA MET A 121 9.15 -1.41 -4.08
C MET A 121 7.79 -1.81 -4.65
N TYR A 122 7.77 -1.91 -5.97
CA TYR A 122 6.60 -2.29 -6.76
C TYR A 122 6.91 -3.51 -7.63
N THR A 123 5.92 -4.40 -7.75
CA THR A 123 5.84 -5.36 -8.83
C THR A 123 4.38 -5.55 -9.26
N ASN A 124 4.15 -6.42 -10.23
CA ASN A 124 2.83 -6.73 -10.77
C ASN A 124 2.69 -8.24 -10.87
N TYR A 125 1.61 -8.81 -10.34
CA TYR A 125 1.24 -10.17 -10.65
C TYR A 125 0.72 -10.24 -12.09
N GLY A 126 1.48 -10.89 -12.96
CA GLY A 126 1.18 -10.96 -14.39
C GLY A 126 2.43 -10.95 -15.26
N HIS A 127 2.24 -10.97 -16.57
CA HIS A 127 3.34 -11.01 -17.53
C HIS A 127 4.15 -9.70 -17.53
N SER A 128 3.46 -8.56 -17.44
CA SER A 128 4.08 -7.23 -17.40
C SER A 128 3.34 -6.29 -16.47
N THR A 129 4.06 -5.32 -15.91
CA THR A 129 3.49 -4.21 -15.15
C THR A 129 2.53 -3.39 -16.00
N CYS A 130 1.75 -2.52 -15.38
CA CYS A 130 0.81 -1.66 -16.10
C CYS A 130 1.50 -0.82 -17.19
N MET A 131 2.76 -0.42 -16.96
CA MET A 131 3.57 0.34 -17.93
C MET A 131 4.46 -0.54 -18.82
N GLY A 132 4.25 -1.86 -18.81
CA GLY A 132 4.89 -2.79 -19.73
C GLY A 132 6.31 -3.22 -19.36
N PHE A 133 6.71 -3.09 -18.09
CA PHE A 133 7.96 -3.66 -17.58
C PHE A 133 7.76 -5.12 -17.16
N PRO A 134 8.82 -5.93 -16.94
CA PRO A 134 8.66 -7.33 -16.54
C PRO A 134 7.84 -7.49 -15.26
N GLY A 135 6.77 -8.29 -15.32
CA GLY A 135 5.94 -8.65 -14.17
C GLY A 135 6.41 -9.90 -13.46
N THR A 136 5.80 -10.22 -12.33
CA THR A 136 6.00 -11.44 -11.54
C THR A 136 4.98 -12.49 -11.98
N GLU A 137 5.45 -13.50 -12.71
CA GLU A 137 4.66 -14.66 -13.10
C GLU A 137 4.76 -15.80 -12.05
N ASP A 138 3.83 -16.75 -12.11
CA ASP A 138 3.74 -17.90 -11.20
C ASP A 138 5.03 -18.71 -11.03
N LYS A 139 5.85 -18.78 -12.08
CA LYS A 139 7.14 -19.50 -12.12
C LYS A 139 8.30 -18.70 -11.48
N ASP A 140 8.11 -17.38 -11.31
CA ASP A 140 9.15 -16.44 -10.88
C ASP A 140 8.91 -15.90 -9.46
N MET A 141 7.70 -16.04 -8.91
CA MET A 141 7.34 -15.58 -7.56
C MET A 141 8.37 -15.88 -6.46
N GLU A 142 8.81 -17.13 -6.33
CA GLU A 142 9.77 -17.50 -5.28
C GLU A 142 11.12 -16.77 -5.47
N ARG A 143 11.55 -16.63 -6.72
CA ARG A 143 12.78 -15.93 -7.10
C ARG A 143 12.66 -14.44 -6.80
N ASP A 144 11.57 -13.82 -7.22
CA ASP A 144 11.33 -12.39 -7.05
C ASP A 144 11.16 -12.02 -5.58
N ALA A 145 10.44 -12.84 -4.79
CA ALA A 145 10.34 -12.67 -3.34
C ALA A 145 11.73 -12.66 -2.68
N ARG A 146 12.59 -13.65 -3.01
CA ARG A 146 13.98 -13.69 -2.52
C ARG A 146 14.79 -12.49 -2.99
N ARG A 147 14.57 -12.01 -4.22
CA ARG A 147 15.27 -10.84 -4.77
C ARG A 147 14.92 -9.59 -3.97
N PHE A 148 13.64 -9.30 -3.75
CA PHE A 148 13.19 -8.18 -2.91
C PHE A 148 13.74 -8.27 -1.49
N ALA A 149 13.67 -9.45 -0.86
CA ALA A 149 14.25 -9.65 0.47
C ALA A 149 15.77 -9.42 0.49
N SER A 150 16.49 -9.89 -0.54
CA SER A 150 17.95 -9.69 -0.66
C SER A 150 18.35 -8.23 -0.86
N TRP A 151 17.46 -7.42 -1.45
CA TRP A 151 17.62 -5.98 -1.57
C TRP A 151 17.25 -5.22 -0.30
N GLY A 152 16.67 -5.88 0.71
CA GLY A 152 16.25 -5.23 1.94
C GLY A 152 14.93 -4.47 1.81
N VAL A 153 14.03 -4.88 0.91
CA VAL A 153 12.70 -4.25 0.79
C VAL A 153 11.87 -4.47 2.06
N ASP A 154 11.18 -3.44 2.52
CA ASP A 154 10.30 -3.43 3.70
C ASP A 154 8.81 -3.32 3.36
N TYR A 155 8.49 -2.90 2.14
CA TYR A 155 7.14 -2.72 1.64
C TYR A 155 7.08 -3.15 0.17
N LEU A 156 6.12 -3.97 -0.21
CA LEU A 156 5.93 -4.39 -1.60
C LEU A 156 4.49 -4.14 -2.03
N LYS A 157 4.32 -3.19 -2.96
CA LYS A 157 3.08 -3.02 -3.73
C LYS A 157 3.05 -4.04 -4.86
N VAL A 158 1.95 -4.78 -4.96
CA VAL A 158 1.73 -5.75 -6.03
C VAL A 158 0.46 -5.43 -6.78
N ASP A 159 0.67 -5.08 -8.04
CA ASP A 159 -0.38 -4.74 -9.00
C ASP A 159 -0.89 -5.97 -9.76
N GLY A 160 -1.89 -5.80 -10.63
CA GLY A 160 -2.57 -6.91 -11.31
C GLY A 160 -2.83 -6.71 -12.81
N CYS A 161 -2.18 -5.73 -13.44
CA CYS A 161 -2.25 -5.52 -14.89
C CYS A 161 -1.74 -6.75 -15.68
N HIS A 162 -2.22 -6.88 -16.92
CA HIS A 162 -1.79 -7.91 -17.87
C HIS A 162 -1.78 -9.34 -17.29
N SER A 163 -2.79 -9.63 -16.47
CA SER A 163 -3.00 -10.94 -15.85
C SER A 163 -4.47 -11.35 -15.93
N ASN A 164 -4.75 -12.61 -15.59
CA ASN A 164 -6.10 -13.12 -15.52
C ASN A 164 -6.61 -13.01 -14.08
N ALA A 165 -7.77 -12.39 -13.87
CA ALA A 165 -8.34 -12.20 -12.53
C ALA A 165 -8.62 -13.53 -11.78
N SER A 166 -8.94 -14.62 -12.48
CA SER A 166 -9.06 -15.94 -11.84
C SER A 166 -7.72 -16.50 -11.36
N LEU A 167 -6.62 -16.15 -12.04
CA LEU A 167 -5.28 -16.51 -11.59
C LEU A 167 -4.81 -15.61 -10.43
N GLN A 168 -5.19 -14.32 -10.43
CA GLN A 168 -4.88 -13.39 -9.33
C GLN A 168 -5.34 -13.92 -7.97
N ARG A 169 -6.57 -14.48 -7.90
CA ARG A 169 -7.12 -15.08 -6.66
C ARG A 169 -6.26 -16.19 -6.06
N GLN A 170 -5.45 -16.87 -6.87
CA GLN A 170 -4.48 -17.86 -6.41
C GLN A 170 -3.09 -17.25 -6.24
N GLY A 171 -2.73 -16.32 -7.12
CA GLY A 171 -1.42 -15.69 -7.21
C GLY A 171 -1.08 -14.81 -6.01
N TYR A 172 -2.00 -13.94 -5.56
CA TYR A 172 -1.76 -13.07 -4.39
C TYR A 172 -1.51 -13.88 -3.11
N PRO A 173 -2.37 -14.85 -2.71
CA PRO A 173 -2.08 -15.73 -1.59
C PRO A 173 -0.79 -16.55 -1.75
N LYS A 174 -0.49 -17.02 -2.96
CA LYS A 174 0.74 -17.77 -3.24
C LYS A 174 1.98 -16.90 -3.05
N PHE A 175 1.96 -15.66 -3.55
CA PHE A 175 3.09 -14.75 -3.41
C PHE A 175 3.29 -14.27 -1.97
N SER A 176 2.21 -14.03 -1.23
CA SER A 176 2.24 -13.78 0.22
C SER A 176 3.05 -14.85 0.98
N ARG A 177 2.83 -16.14 0.66
CA ARG A 177 3.59 -17.25 1.27
C ARG A 177 5.08 -17.21 0.89
N TYR A 178 5.42 -16.90 -0.35
CA TYR A 178 6.82 -16.78 -0.76
C TYR A 178 7.52 -15.58 -0.09
N LEU A 179 6.83 -14.45 0.08
CA LEU A 179 7.34 -13.31 0.83
C LEU A 179 7.64 -13.71 2.28
N ASN A 180 6.71 -14.40 2.95
CA ASN A 180 6.91 -14.88 4.31
C ASN A 180 8.08 -15.89 4.42
N GLN A 181 8.23 -16.80 3.46
CA GLN A 181 9.33 -17.77 3.41
C GLN A 181 10.73 -17.14 3.29
N THR A 182 10.82 -15.86 2.88
CA THR A 182 12.12 -15.16 2.89
C THR A 182 12.63 -14.86 4.29
N GLY A 183 11.76 -14.88 5.30
CA GLY A 183 12.07 -14.52 6.69
C GLY A 183 12.26 -13.01 6.93
N ARG A 184 12.09 -12.17 5.90
CA ARG A 184 12.10 -10.71 6.04
C ARG A 184 10.66 -10.19 6.16
N PRO A 185 10.29 -9.51 7.27
CA PRO A 185 9.00 -8.84 7.36
C PRO A 185 8.88 -7.75 6.27
N MET A 186 7.83 -7.85 5.46
CA MET A 186 7.52 -6.91 4.39
C MET A 186 6.04 -6.57 4.46
N VAL A 187 5.69 -5.28 4.45
CA VAL A 187 4.31 -4.86 4.24
C VAL A 187 3.89 -5.28 2.84
N TYR A 188 2.82 -6.07 2.75
CA TYR A 188 2.33 -6.58 1.47
C TYR A 188 1.04 -5.85 1.06
N SER A 189 1.16 -4.97 0.07
CA SER A 189 0.10 -4.11 -0.44
C SER A 189 -0.49 -4.68 -1.72
N CYS A 190 -1.73 -5.14 -1.65
CA CYS A 190 -2.38 -5.90 -2.71
C CYS A 190 -3.36 -5.04 -3.53
N SER A 191 -3.17 -4.93 -4.84
CA SER A 191 -4.20 -4.36 -5.73
C SER A 191 -5.33 -5.34 -6.08
N TRP A 192 -5.31 -6.55 -5.51
CA TRP A 192 -6.25 -7.64 -5.81
C TRP A 192 -7.74 -7.23 -5.84
N PRO A 193 -8.34 -6.58 -4.81
CA PRO A 193 -9.78 -6.31 -4.84
C PRO A 193 -10.20 -5.39 -5.99
N TYR A 194 -9.37 -4.41 -6.34
CA TYR A 194 -9.61 -3.56 -7.50
C TYR A 194 -9.78 -4.37 -8.78
N TYR A 195 -8.97 -5.41 -9.01
CA TYR A 195 -9.05 -6.25 -10.19
C TYR A 195 -10.18 -7.28 -10.15
N ASP A 196 -10.57 -7.77 -8.96
CA ASP A 196 -11.79 -8.57 -8.80
C ASP A 196 -13.01 -7.74 -9.24
N LEU A 197 -13.09 -6.49 -8.81
CA LEU A 197 -14.17 -5.57 -9.17
C LEU A 197 -14.13 -5.13 -10.63
N THR A 198 -12.95 -4.83 -11.18
CA THR A 198 -12.84 -4.18 -12.50
C THR A 198 -12.64 -5.15 -13.66
N LEU A 199 -11.89 -6.25 -13.46
CA LEU A 199 -11.64 -7.26 -14.51
C LEU A 199 -12.56 -8.46 -14.36
N ALA A 200 -12.70 -9.03 -13.17
CA ALA A 200 -13.55 -10.21 -12.96
C ALA A 200 -15.05 -9.87 -12.80
N LYS A 201 -15.38 -8.63 -12.41
CA LYS A 201 -16.76 -8.20 -12.09
C LYS A 201 -17.39 -9.06 -11.00
N ILE A 202 -16.63 -9.35 -9.95
CA ILE A 202 -17.07 -10.11 -8.78
C ILE A 202 -16.78 -9.34 -7.49
N GLU A 203 -17.50 -9.67 -6.44
CA GLU A 203 -17.24 -9.16 -5.10
C GLU A 203 -15.91 -9.73 -4.56
N PRO A 204 -14.99 -8.88 -4.08
CA PRO A 204 -13.75 -9.32 -3.47
C PRO A 204 -13.96 -10.13 -2.19
N SER A 205 -13.08 -11.11 -1.97
CA SER A 205 -13.05 -11.91 -0.75
C SER A 205 -12.24 -11.20 0.34
N PHE A 206 -12.86 -10.27 1.08
CA PHE A 206 -12.18 -9.52 2.15
C PHE A 206 -11.63 -10.39 3.28
N GLY A 207 -12.26 -11.55 3.54
CA GLY A 207 -11.72 -12.55 4.47
C GLY A 207 -10.38 -13.14 4.02
N GLU A 208 -10.21 -13.40 2.72
CA GLU A 208 -8.92 -13.84 2.17
C GLU A 208 -7.91 -12.69 2.09
N LEU A 209 -8.34 -11.48 1.72
CA LEU A 209 -7.47 -10.30 1.73
C LEU A 209 -6.86 -10.09 3.11
N ARG A 210 -7.68 -10.13 4.16
CA ARG A 210 -7.23 -10.06 5.56
C ARG A 210 -6.23 -11.16 5.92
N GLN A 211 -6.38 -12.36 5.36
CA GLN A 211 -5.46 -13.47 5.63
C GLN A 211 -4.14 -13.34 4.91
N TYR A 212 -4.07 -12.66 3.76
CA TYR A 212 -2.92 -12.72 2.87
C TYR A 212 -2.27 -11.38 2.55
N CYS A 213 -2.86 -10.24 2.93
CA CYS A 213 -2.41 -8.89 2.59
C CYS A 213 -2.41 -7.99 3.82
N ASN A 214 -1.44 -7.06 3.92
CA ASN A 214 -1.40 -6.07 4.99
C ASN A 214 -2.26 -4.84 4.69
N LEU A 215 -2.49 -4.57 3.41
CA LEU A 215 -3.44 -3.58 2.94
C LEU A 215 -3.83 -3.87 1.50
N TRP A 216 -4.94 -3.29 1.06
CA TRP A 216 -5.44 -3.56 -0.28
C TRP A 216 -6.18 -2.39 -0.93
N ARG A 217 -5.86 -2.14 -2.21
CA ARG A 217 -6.46 -1.07 -3.01
C ARG A 217 -7.86 -1.48 -3.45
N ASN A 218 -8.87 -0.82 -2.91
CA ASN A 218 -10.27 -1.15 -3.16
C ASN A 218 -10.83 -0.57 -4.46
N TYR A 219 -10.31 0.57 -4.90
CA TYR A 219 -10.97 1.38 -5.91
C TYR A 219 -9.99 2.06 -6.88
N HIS A 220 -10.56 2.83 -7.81
CA HIS A 220 -9.84 3.53 -8.86
C HIS A 220 -8.65 4.35 -8.34
N ASP A 221 -7.61 4.44 -9.17
CA ASP A 221 -6.48 5.33 -8.93
C ASP A 221 -6.93 6.76 -8.71
N ILE A 222 -6.42 7.35 -7.64
CA ILE A 222 -6.59 8.77 -7.32
C ILE A 222 -5.89 9.64 -8.36
N ARG A 223 -6.38 10.87 -8.48
CA ARG A 223 -5.81 11.91 -9.33
C ARG A 223 -5.80 13.22 -8.53
N ASP A 224 -4.86 14.11 -8.83
CA ASP A 224 -4.81 15.48 -8.29
C ASP A 224 -6.06 16.28 -8.73
N SER A 225 -7.23 16.00 -8.14
CA SER A 225 -8.53 16.55 -8.53
C SER A 225 -9.58 16.22 -7.47
N TRP A 226 -10.25 17.25 -6.94
CA TRP A 226 -11.29 17.05 -5.92
C TRP A 226 -12.42 16.10 -6.36
N PRO A 227 -13.00 16.18 -7.57
CA PRO A 227 -14.00 15.21 -8.02
C PRO A 227 -13.56 13.74 -7.95
N PHE A 228 -12.27 13.43 -8.15
CA PHE A 228 -11.77 12.05 -8.04
C PHE A 228 -11.63 11.62 -6.57
N ILE A 229 -11.18 12.53 -5.70
CA ILE A 229 -11.11 12.29 -4.25
C ILE A 229 -12.53 12.09 -3.68
N ASP A 230 -13.47 12.94 -4.06
CA ASP A 230 -14.88 12.85 -3.65
C ASP A 230 -15.53 11.54 -4.13
N MET A 231 -15.20 11.07 -5.33
CA MET A 231 -15.66 9.77 -5.82
C MET A 231 -15.14 8.61 -4.95
N ILE A 232 -13.89 8.68 -4.46
CA ILE A 232 -13.32 7.68 -3.55
C ILE A 232 -14.01 7.75 -2.18
N ILE A 233 -14.19 8.95 -1.63
CA ILE A 233 -14.87 9.18 -0.34
C ILE A 233 -16.28 8.57 -0.37
N ASN A 234 -17.05 8.88 -1.42
CA ASN A 234 -18.40 8.34 -1.57
C ASN A 234 -18.40 6.82 -1.72
N TYR A 235 -17.49 6.25 -2.51
CA TYR A 235 -17.38 4.80 -2.64
C TYR A 235 -17.08 4.10 -1.30
N PHE A 236 -16.15 4.64 -0.51
CA PHE A 236 -15.86 4.10 0.83
C PHE A 236 -17.04 4.25 1.79
N GLY A 237 -17.79 5.35 1.69
CA GLY A 237 -19.00 5.57 2.48
C GLY A 237 -20.16 4.67 2.09
N ASP A 238 -20.28 4.32 0.82
CA ASP A 238 -21.32 3.41 0.30
C ASP A 238 -21.01 1.94 0.63
N GLN A 239 -19.72 1.59 0.72
CA GLN A 239 -19.24 0.23 1.02
C GLN A 239 -18.82 0.00 2.49
N GLN A 240 -19.11 0.97 3.36
CA GLN A 240 -18.58 1.01 4.73
C GLN A 240 -18.92 -0.21 5.60
N GLU A 241 -20.09 -0.83 5.38
CA GLU A 241 -20.52 -2.02 6.14
C GLU A 241 -19.61 -3.22 5.89
N VAL A 242 -19.00 -3.30 4.71
CA VAL A 242 -17.99 -4.33 4.42
C VAL A 242 -16.64 -3.86 4.92
N PHE A 243 -16.19 -2.67 4.51
CA PHE A 243 -14.82 -2.24 4.74
C PHE A 243 -14.44 -2.14 6.23
N ALA A 244 -15.33 -1.57 7.06
CA ALA A 244 -15.05 -1.35 8.48
C ALA A 244 -14.86 -2.66 9.27
N ASP A 245 -15.46 -3.77 8.83
CA ASP A 245 -15.38 -5.06 9.52
C ASP A 245 -14.08 -5.84 9.22
N TYR A 246 -13.38 -5.47 8.15
CA TYR A 246 -12.13 -6.12 7.73
C TYR A 246 -10.88 -5.26 7.92
N ALA A 247 -11.01 -3.95 8.18
CA ALA A 247 -9.88 -3.10 8.56
C ALA A 247 -9.46 -3.33 10.03
N GLY A 248 -8.17 -3.24 10.31
CA GLY A 248 -7.62 -3.34 11.66
C GLY A 248 -6.11 -3.54 11.67
N PRO A 249 -5.50 -3.67 12.87
CA PRO A 249 -4.07 -3.88 13.01
C PRO A 249 -3.55 -5.04 12.15
N GLY A 250 -2.66 -4.70 11.21
CA GLY A 250 -2.05 -5.63 10.27
C GLY A 250 -2.77 -5.79 8.93
N HIS A 251 -3.94 -5.18 8.72
CA HIS A 251 -4.79 -5.38 7.54
C HIS A 251 -5.73 -4.17 7.25
N TRP A 252 -5.40 -3.33 6.27
CA TRP A 252 -6.08 -2.03 6.04
C TRP A 252 -6.75 -1.90 4.67
N ASN A 253 -7.87 -1.17 4.61
CA ASN A 253 -8.38 -0.69 3.34
C ASN A 253 -7.52 0.47 2.83
N ASP A 254 -7.16 0.46 1.55
CA ASP A 254 -6.33 1.49 0.94
C ASP A 254 -7.16 2.35 -0.05
N PRO A 255 -7.53 3.58 0.33
CA PRO A 255 -8.20 4.57 -0.53
C PRO A 255 -7.24 5.28 -1.51
N ASP A 256 -5.99 4.83 -1.64
CA ASP A 256 -4.93 5.40 -2.47
C ASP A 256 -4.22 6.63 -1.85
N MET A 257 -3.21 7.14 -2.55
CA MET A 257 -2.27 8.16 -2.07
C MET A 257 -2.89 9.52 -1.68
N LEU A 258 -2.16 10.28 -0.87
CA LEU A 258 -2.47 11.67 -0.50
C LEU A 258 -1.98 12.67 -1.55
N MET A 259 -2.87 13.56 -1.99
CA MET A 259 -2.62 14.59 -3.02
C MET A 259 -2.16 15.95 -2.47
N ILE A 260 -2.06 16.09 -1.14
CA ILE A 260 -1.70 17.33 -0.48
C ILE A 260 -0.31 17.80 -0.94
N GLY A 261 -0.19 19.07 -1.32
CA GLY A 261 1.06 19.65 -1.84
C GLY A 261 1.25 19.57 -3.34
N ASN A 262 0.32 18.93 -4.07
CA ASN A 262 0.20 19.09 -5.52
C ASN A 262 -0.56 20.38 -5.87
N LYS A 263 -1.04 20.52 -7.11
CA LYS A 263 -1.43 21.85 -7.64
C LYS A 263 -2.93 22.10 -7.70
N ARG A 264 -3.77 21.09 -7.53
CA ARG A 264 -5.19 21.17 -7.92
C ARG A 264 -6.18 21.09 -6.77
N LEU A 265 -5.72 21.06 -5.52
CA LEU A 265 -6.58 21.14 -4.33
C LEU A 265 -6.52 22.53 -3.69
N THR A 266 -7.67 23.04 -3.27
CA THR A 266 -7.74 24.19 -2.35
C THR A 266 -7.27 23.77 -0.95
N PRO A 267 -6.90 24.71 -0.06
CA PRO A 267 -6.54 24.38 1.31
C PRO A 267 -7.60 23.55 2.04
N SER A 268 -8.88 23.93 1.95
CA SER A 268 -9.97 23.19 2.60
C SER A 268 -10.20 21.79 2.00
N GLN A 269 -9.97 21.61 0.70
CA GLN A 269 -10.03 20.29 0.07
C GLN A 269 -8.87 19.40 0.53
N ALA A 270 -7.66 19.97 0.68
CA ALA A 270 -6.51 19.24 1.19
C ALA A 270 -6.72 18.79 2.65
N GLU A 271 -7.27 19.67 3.49
CA GLU A 271 -7.61 19.37 4.88
C GLU A 271 -8.68 18.28 4.97
N ALA A 272 -9.80 18.42 4.25
CA ALA A 272 -10.85 17.41 4.21
C ALA A 272 -10.34 16.05 3.72
N HIS A 273 -9.48 16.05 2.70
CA HIS A 273 -8.86 14.82 2.18
C HIS A 273 -8.01 14.11 3.23
N LEU A 274 -7.15 14.84 3.97
CA LEU A 274 -6.32 14.24 5.01
C LEU A 274 -7.16 13.74 6.20
N CYS A 275 -8.11 14.54 6.68
CA CYS A 275 -8.97 14.17 7.79
C CYS A 275 -9.82 12.93 7.48
N LEU A 276 -10.37 12.83 6.26
CA LEU A 276 -11.16 11.67 5.88
C LEU A 276 -10.30 10.41 5.72
N TRP A 277 -9.07 10.52 5.23
CA TRP A 277 -8.13 9.39 5.21
C TRP A 277 -7.82 8.91 6.62
N ALA A 278 -7.60 9.85 7.57
CA ALA A 278 -7.41 9.52 8.97
C ALA A 278 -8.65 8.89 9.60
N ILE A 279 -9.86 9.39 9.33
CA ILE A 279 -11.11 8.76 9.80
C ILE A 279 -11.27 7.35 9.24
N LEU A 280 -10.90 7.12 7.97
CA LEU A 280 -10.97 5.82 7.34
C LEU A 280 -9.89 4.83 7.81
N ALA A 281 -8.96 5.25 8.69
CA ALA A 281 -7.77 4.48 9.05
C ALA A 281 -7.00 4.01 7.80
N GLY A 282 -6.93 4.88 6.79
CA GLY A 282 -6.27 4.60 5.53
C GLY A 282 -4.76 4.88 5.61
N PRO A 283 -3.93 4.23 4.79
CA PRO A 283 -2.51 4.55 4.70
C PRO A 283 -2.29 6.03 4.34
N LEU A 284 -1.44 6.74 5.08
CA LEU A 284 -1.04 8.12 4.76
C LEU A 284 0.19 8.11 3.86
N LEU A 285 -0.01 7.76 2.59
CA LEU A 285 1.04 7.69 1.58
C LEU A 285 1.04 8.94 0.70
N MET A 286 1.93 9.89 0.99
CA MET A 286 2.11 11.10 0.20
C MET A 286 2.58 10.79 -1.22
N SER A 287 2.05 11.51 -2.21
CA SER A 287 2.66 11.52 -3.55
C SER A 287 2.72 12.96 -4.06
N ASN A 288 3.79 13.65 -3.69
CA ASN A 288 4.07 15.06 -3.99
C ASN A 288 5.59 15.29 -4.16
N ASP A 289 6.00 16.51 -4.50
CA ASP A 289 7.42 16.87 -4.57
C ASP A 289 7.86 17.55 -3.27
N LEU A 290 8.51 16.81 -2.37
CA LEU A 290 8.92 17.29 -1.05
C LEU A 290 9.95 18.42 -1.13
N ARG A 291 10.65 18.59 -2.25
CA ARG A 291 11.66 19.65 -2.45
C ARG A 291 11.02 21.02 -2.62
N SER A 292 9.77 21.06 -3.04
CA SER A 292 9.02 22.29 -3.35
C SER A 292 7.69 22.40 -2.62
N LEU A 293 7.52 21.67 -1.53
CA LEU A 293 6.27 21.67 -0.76
C LEU A 293 6.03 23.04 -0.10
N SER A 294 4.80 23.57 -0.18
CA SER A 294 4.47 24.82 0.51
C SER A 294 4.51 24.62 2.04
N LYS A 295 4.67 25.73 2.78
CA LYS A 295 4.66 25.69 4.24
C LYS A 295 3.32 25.16 4.77
N GLU A 296 2.23 25.57 4.15
CA GLU A 296 0.86 25.20 4.53
C GLU A 296 0.63 23.70 4.32
N ALA A 297 1.02 23.16 3.17
CA ALA A 297 0.91 21.72 2.90
C ALA A 297 1.79 20.89 3.84
N ARG A 298 3.01 21.38 4.15
CA ARG A 298 3.91 20.73 5.12
C ARG A 298 3.29 20.68 6.52
N LEU A 299 2.75 21.80 7.01
CA LEU A 299 2.13 21.87 8.33
C LEU A 299 0.92 20.93 8.42
N LEU A 300 0.06 20.91 7.39
CA LEU A 300 -1.10 20.02 7.36
C LEU A 300 -0.68 18.54 7.38
N LEU A 301 0.28 18.16 6.54
CA LEU A 301 0.79 16.79 6.51
C LEU A 301 1.55 16.38 7.78
N GLN A 302 1.97 17.33 8.61
CA GLN A 302 2.68 17.05 9.87
C GLN A 302 1.81 17.36 11.09
N ASP A 303 0.50 17.52 10.91
CA ASP A 303 -0.42 17.83 11.99
C ASP A 303 -0.48 16.68 13.00
N PRO A 304 -0.02 16.87 14.25
CA PRO A 304 0.08 15.80 15.21
C PRO A 304 -1.28 15.26 15.66
N GLU A 305 -2.35 16.06 15.60
CA GLU A 305 -3.68 15.62 16.01
C GLU A 305 -4.30 14.72 14.94
N ILE A 306 -4.18 15.09 13.67
CA ILE A 306 -4.67 14.26 12.55
C ILE A 306 -3.85 12.96 12.43
N ILE A 307 -2.53 13.02 12.62
CA ILE A 307 -1.68 11.82 12.63
C ILE A 307 -2.02 10.92 13.81
N ALA A 308 -2.23 11.46 15.02
CA ALA A 308 -2.62 10.66 16.17
C ALA A 308 -3.98 9.99 15.99
N LEU A 309 -4.93 10.67 15.34
CA LEU A 309 -6.21 10.09 14.93
C LEU A 309 -6.00 8.91 13.98
N ASP A 310 -5.22 9.10 12.91
CA ASP A 310 -4.92 8.04 11.93
C ASP A 310 -4.27 6.82 12.60
N GLN A 311 -3.25 7.07 13.42
CA GLN A 311 -2.41 6.09 14.09
C GLN A 311 -2.98 5.57 15.42
N ASP A 312 -4.26 5.85 15.72
CA ASP A 312 -4.89 5.37 16.96
C ASP A 312 -4.78 3.84 17.09
N PRO A 313 -4.32 3.32 18.24
CA PRO A 313 -3.99 1.91 18.41
C PRO A 313 -5.20 0.97 18.44
N LEU A 314 -6.44 1.48 18.56
CA LEU A 314 -7.62 0.64 18.35
C LEU A 314 -7.69 0.13 16.91
N GLY A 315 -7.17 0.91 15.95
CA GLY A 315 -7.16 0.55 14.54
C GLY A 315 -8.56 0.34 13.94
N ILE A 316 -9.59 0.93 14.55
CA ILE A 316 -10.97 0.81 14.07
C ILE A 316 -11.16 1.85 12.97
N GLN A 317 -11.51 1.40 11.76
CA GLN A 317 -11.89 2.27 10.66
C GLN A 317 -13.23 2.98 10.96
N GLY A 318 -13.29 4.27 10.68
CA GLY A 318 -14.50 5.08 10.83
C GLY A 318 -15.58 4.82 9.79
N ARG A 319 -16.73 5.46 10.00
CA ARG A 319 -17.97 5.27 9.24
C ARG A 319 -18.64 6.60 8.93
N ARG A 320 -19.33 6.69 7.79
CA ARG A 320 -20.25 7.79 7.47
C ARG A 320 -21.58 7.54 8.18
N VAL A 321 -21.86 8.35 9.21
CA VAL A 321 -23.05 8.23 10.07
C VAL A 321 -24.23 9.10 9.58
N PHE A 322 -23.95 10.07 8.71
CA PHE A 322 -24.96 10.95 8.13
C PHE A 322 -24.59 11.35 6.71
N GLN A 323 -25.58 11.43 5.83
CA GLN A 323 -25.48 11.98 4.49
C GLN A 323 -26.82 12.62 4.12
N GLU A 324 -26.82 13.93 3.86
CA GLU A 324 -27.95 14.66 3.28
C GLU A 324 -27.41 15.77 2.38
N ASP A 325 -27.86 15.79 1.13
CA ASP A 325 -27.38 16.69 0.08
C ASP A 325 -25.82 16.74 0.05
N ASP A 326 -25.25 17.93 0.20
CA ASP A 326 -23.81 18.20 0.17
C ASP A 326 -23.12 18.06 1.55
N VAL A 327 -23.81 17.56 2.56
CA VAL A 327 -23.29 17.41 3.93
C VAL A 327 -23.17 15.93 4.31
N SER A 328 -21.98 15.53 4.73
CA SER A 328 -21.72 14.22 5.32
C SER A 328 -21.08 14.37 6.70
N VAL A 329 -21.45 13.50 7.63
CA VAL A 329 -20.79 13.38 8.94
C VAL A 329 -20.18 12.00 9.03
N TRP A 330 -18.91 11.97 9.41
CA TRP A 330 -18.17 10.74 9.61
C TRP A 330 -17.74 10.65 11.05
N THR A 331 -17.57 9.44 11.58
CA THR A 331 -17.03 9.26 12.92
C THR A 331 -16.06 8.09 12.97
N ARG A 332 -15.05 8.19 13.83
CA ARG A 332 -14.09 7.11 14.10
C ARG A 332 -14.00 6.85 15.61
N PRO A 333 -14.22 5.60 16.07
CA PRO A 333 -13.88 5.19 17.42
C PRO A 333 -12.37 5.28 17.67
N VAL A 334 -11.98 5.98 18.73
CA VAL A 334 -10.59 6.23 19.11
C VAL A 334 -10.39 6.09 20.62
N THR A 335 -9.14 6.01 21.04
CA THR A 335 -8.76 6.10 22.44
C THR A 335 -8.97 7.52 23.01
N PRO A 336 -9.16 7.66 24.33
CA PRO A 336 -9.32 6.60 25.33
C PRO A 336 -10.69 5.93 25.27
N SER A 337 -10.75 4.70 25.80
CA SER A 337 -11.99 3.96 26.03
C SER A 337 -12.30 3.93 27.53
N LEU A 338 -13.55 4.19 27.91
CA LEU A 338 -14.02 4.16 29.30
C LEU A 338 -15.25 3.26 29.38
N ASP A 339 -15.25 2.29 30.30
CA ASP A 339 -16.37 1.38 30.57
C ASP A 339 -16.92 0.63 29.34
N GLY A 340 -16.06 0.39 28.34
CA GLY A 340 -16.42 -0.29 27.09
C GLY A 340 -16.92 0.64 25.98
N GLU A 341 -17.01 1.95 26.24
CA GLU A 341 -17.30 2.97 25.24
C GLU A 341 -16.02 3.66 24.77
N HIS A 342 -15.96 3.96 23.47
CA HIS A 342 -14.82 4.63 22.84
C HIS A 342 -15.07 6.14 22.73
N SER A 343 -14.01 6.93 22.78
CA SER A 343 -14.08 8.32 22.31
C SER A 343 -14.37 8.33 20.81
N LEU A 344 -14.99 9.40 20.31
CA LEU A 344 -15.32 9.54 18.89
C LEU A 344 -14.63 10.78 18.31
N ALA A 345 -13.85 10.57 17.25
CA ALA A 345 -13.53 11.65 16.33
C ALA A 345 -14.71 11.85 15.37
N VAL A 346 -14.97 13.09 14.98
CA VAL A 346 -16.08 13.50 14.09
C VAL A 346 -15.54 14.36 12.97
#